data_AF-A0A9P5YSJ7-F1
#
_entry.id   AF-A0A9P5YSJ7-F1
#
_cell.length_a   1.000
_cell.length_b   1.000
_cell.length_c   1.000
_cell.angle_alpha   90.00
_cell.angle_beta   90.00
_cell.angle_gamma   90.00
#
_symmetry.space_group_name_H-M   'P 1'
#
loop_
_entity.id
_entity.type
_entity.pdbx_description
1 polymer ?
#
loop_
_entity_poly.entity_id
_entity_poly.type
_entity_poly.pdbx_seq_one_letter_code
_entity_poly.pdbx_strand_id
1 'polypeptide(L)'
;MPLEDAQPQMFWVNGPAGVGKIAITQTLCELLRRLGVGFFSRSVSGCRSPLSLFPTLAYQLSNTYPNSFGREIDKLIQDFSAEINPRPSTDEATYQKYDMELQFEKLIFNPLKRVRNVPVPVILIIDGLDEASAATTKPH
;
A
#
# COMPACT_ATOMS: atom_id res chain seq x y z
N MET A 1 -18.90 4.28 -26.30
CA MET A 1 -19.38 3.44 -25.19
C MET A 1 -19.38 4.32 -23.95
N PRO A 2 -20.52 4.59 -23.30
CA PRO A 2 -20.52 5.31 -22.03
C PRO A 2 -19.84 4.40 -20.99
N LEU A 3 -18.99 4.97 -20.13
CA LEU A 3 -18.55 4.29 -18.91
C LEU A 3 -19.82 4.01 -18.09
N GLU A 4 -20.30 2.77 -18.10
CA GLU A 4 -21.24 2.28 -17.10
C GLU A 4 -20.64 2.56 -15.71
N ASP A 5 -21.50 2.95 -14.77
CA ASP A 5 -21.17 3.30 -13.39
C ASP A 5 -20.19 2.28 -12.79
N ALA A 6 -18.90 2.60 -12.84
CA ALA A 6 -17.86 1.76 -12.27
C ALA A 6 -18.05 1.78 -10.74
N GLN A 7 -18.76 0.76 -10.24
CA GLN A 7 -18.90 0.51 -8.81
C GLN A 7 -17.51 0.60 -8.17
N PRO A 8 -17.34 1.36 -7.08
CA PRO A 8 -16.04 1.46 -6.43
C PRO A 8 -15.56 0.06 -6.03
N GLN A 9 -14.41 -0.37 -6.56
CA GLN A 9 -13.75 -1.64 -6.20
C GLN A 9 -13.08 -1.56 -4.82
N MET A 10 -13.73 -0.92 -3.85
CA MET A 10 -13.25 -0.74 -2.49
C MET A 10 -14.27 -1.35 -1.53
N PHE A 11 -13.83 -2.37 -0.79
CA PHE A 11 -14.61 -2.99 0.28
C PHE A 11 -14.05 -2.54 1.62
N TRP A 12 -14.92 -2.03 2.49
CA TRP A 12 -14.56 -1.60 3.84
C TRP A 12 -15.19 -2.51 4.88
N VAL A 13 -14.35 -3.18 5.68
CA VAL A 13 -14.80 -4.09 6.75
C VAL A 13 -14.49 -3.45 8.10
N ASN A 14 -15.53 -3.10 8.84
CA ASN A 14 -15.41 -2.53 10.19
C ASN A 14 -16.32 -3.28 11.18
N GLY A 15 -15.89 -3.38 12.43
CA GLY A 15 -16.62 -4.07 13.50
C GLY A 15 -15.85 -4.07 14.81
N PRO A 16 -16.42 -4.60 15.90
CA PRO A 16 -15.75 -4.66 17.21
C PRO A 16 -14.44 -5.47 17.20
N ALA A 17 -13.59 -5.29 18.21
CA ALA A 17 -12.43 -6.15 18.42
C ALA A 17 -12.88 -7.60 18.68
N GLY A 18 -12.12 -8.58 18.19
CA GLY A 18 -12.39 -10.01 18.44
C GLY A 18 -13.44 -10.67 17.52
N VAL A 19 -14.08 -9.94 16.59
CA VAL A 19 -15.10 -10.53 15.69
C VAL A 19 -14.53 -11.20 14.44
N GLY A 20 -13.20 -11.41 14.38
CA GLY A 20 -12.57 -12.14 13.28
C GLY A 20 -12.32 -11.35 11.99
N LYS A 21 -12.28 -10.01 12.03
CA LYS A 21 -11.95 -9.18 10.86
C LYS A 21 -10.62 -9.59 10.21
N ILE A 22 -9.59 -9.81 11.05
CA ILE A 22 -8.28 -10.30 10.62
C ILE A 22 -8.40 -11.69 9.97
N ALA A 23 -9.27 -12.57 10.49
CA ALA A 23 -9.49 -13.89 9.92
C ALA A 23 -10.11 -13.81 8.50
N ILE A 24 -10.97 -12.82 8.23
CA ILE A 24 -11.48 -12.54 6.88
C ILE A 24 -10.33 -12.14 5.95
N THR A 25 -9.50 -11.17 6.36
CA THR A 25 -8.31 -10.74 5.61
C THR A 25 -7.39 -11.93 5.31
N GLN A 26 -7.07 -12.74 6.31
CA GLN A 26 -6.24 -13.94 6.16
C GLN A 26 -6.84 -14.94 5.17
N THR A 27 -8.14 -15.22 5.29
CA THR A 27 -8.85 -16.14 4.38
C THR A 27 -8.81 -15.63 2.94
N LEU A 28 -9.04 -14.33 2.71
CA LEU A 28 -8.93 -13.73 1.38
C LEU A 28 -7.50 -13.83 0.84
N CYS A 29 -6.49 -13.64 1.69
CA CYS A 29 -5.09 -13.81 1.33
C CYS A 29 -4.79 -15.21 0.80
N GLU A 30 -5.28 -16.24 1.50
CA GLU A 30 -5.10 -17.63 1.14
C GLU A 30 -5.84 -18.01 -0.16
N LEU A 31 -7.06 -17.51 -0.33
CA LEU A 31 -7.90 -17.85 -1.48
C LEU A 31 -7.43 -17.21 -2.79
N LEU A 32 -7.00 -15.94 -2.75
CA LEU A 32 -6.82 -15.15 -3.97
C LEU A 32 -5.40 -15.25 -4.56
N ARG A 33 -4.39 -15.69 -3.79
CA ARG A 33 -3.00 -16.03 -4.23
C ARG A 33 -2.27 -15.00 -5.12
N ARG A 34 -2.83 -13.81 -5.35
CA ARG A 34 -2.43 -12.78 -6.33
C ARG A 34 -2.61 -11.39 -5.71
N LEU A 35 -1.85 -11.09 -4.66
CA LEU A 35 -2.13 -9.99 -3.74
C LEU A 35 -0.89 -9.19 -3.31
N GLY A 36 -1.09 -7.89 -3.10
CA GLY A 36 -0.29 -7.10 -2.17
C GLY A 36 -1.05 -6.97 -0.85
N VAL A 37 -0.37 -7.12 0.28
CA VAL A 37 -0.97 -7.09 1.63
C VAL A 37 -0.21 -6.11 2.54
N GLY A 38 -0.84 -4.97 2.80
CA GLY A 38 -0.40 -4.02 3.81
C GLY A 38 -1.02 -4.35 5.16
N PHE A 39 -0.20 -4.36 6.20
CA PHE A 39 -0.70 -4.55 7.57
C PHE A 39 -0.07 -3.55 8.51
N PHE A 40 -0.91 -2.95 9.34
CA PHE A 40 -0.49 -2.08 10.42
C PHE A 40 -0.75 -2.78 11.75
N SER A 41 0.24 -2.70 12.64
CA SER A 41 0.02 -3.12 14.02
C SER A 41 0.83 -2.31 15.01
N ARG A 42 0.19 -1.97 16.12
CA ARG A 42 0.85 -1.35 17.28
C ARG A 42 1.83 -2.32 17.93
N SER A 43 1.59 -3.63 17.84
CA SER A 43 2.41 -4.64 18.53
C SER A 43 3.66 -5.06 17.74
N VAL A 44 3.76 -4.70 16.45
CA VAL A 44 4.89 -5.08 15.58
C VAL A 44 5.74 -3.84 15.25
N SER A 45 7.02 -3.88 15.64
CA SER A 45 7.98 -2.81 15.32
C SER A 45 8.13 -2.66 13.80
N GLY A 46 7.99 -1.44 13.29
CA GLY A 46 8.06 -1.15 11.85
C GLY A 46 6.71 -1.17 11.12
N CYS A 47 5.65 -1.73 11.70
CA CYS A 47 4.30 -1.77 11.12
C CYS A 47 3.38 -0.63 11.60
N ARG A 48 3.95 0.49 12.08
CA ARG A 48 3.18 1.63 12.57
C ARG A 48 3.17 2.83 11.63
N SER A 49 4.15 2.92 10.72
CA SER A 49 4.33 4.08 9.85
C SER A 49 3.45 3.98 8.61
N PRO A 50 2.54 4.95 8.37
CA PRO A 50 1.79 5.01 7.11
C PRO A 50 2.70 5.06 5.87
N LEU A 51 3.90 5.62 6.01
CA LEU A 51 4.87 5.78 4.91
C LEU A 51 5.48 4.44 4.43
N SER A 52 5.33 3.35 5.18
CA SER A 52 5.81 2.04 4.71
C SER A 52 4.77 1.28 3.89
N LEU A 53 3.52 1.75 3.84
CA LEU A 53 2.40 1.04 3.22
C LEU A 53 2.64 0.77 1.73
N PHE A 54 2.78 1.84 0.94
CA PHE A 54 2.91 1.71 -0.51
C PHE A 54 4.24 1.07 -0.94
N PRO A 55 5.40 1.39 -0.31
CA PRO A 55 6.64 0.63 -0.54
C PRO A 55 6.50 -0.87 -0.29
N THR A 56 5.82 -1.25 0.81
CA THR A 56 5.60 -2.67 1.15
C THR A 56 4.69 -3.35 0.14
N LEU A 57 3.58 -2.71 -0.22
CA LEU A 57 2.66 -3.21 -1.25
C LEU A 57 3.38 -3.38 -2.59
N ALA A 58 4.17 -2.40 -3.02
CA ALA A 58 4.93 -2.48 -4.26
C ALA A 58 5.93 -3.63 -4.25
N TYR A 59 6.70 -3.79 -3.17
CA TYR A 59 7.63 -4.91 -3.01
C TYR A 59 6.95 -6.28 -3.03
N GLN A 60 5.77 -6.40 -2.41
CA GLN A 60 5.01 -7.64 -2.45
C GLN A 60 4.43 -7.92 -3.84
N LEU A 61 3.97 -6.89 -4.55
CA LEU A 61 3.48 -7.03 -5.93
C LEU A 61 4.59 -7.48 -6.86
N SER A 62 5.81 -6.95 -6.71
CA SER A 62 6.93 -7.37 -7.56
C SER A 62 7.31 -8.84 -7.36
N ASN A 63 7.36 -9.27 -6.10
CA ASN A 63 7.60 -10.68 -5.74
C ASN A 63 6.48 -11.63 -6.17
N THR A 64 5.22 -11.19 -6.06
CA THR A 64 4.05 -12.00 -6.42
C THR A 64 3.91 -12.20 -7.93
N TYR A 65 4.40 -11.23 -8.71
CA TYR A 65 4.30 -11.23 -10.16
C TYR A 65 5.68 -11.14 -10.83
N PRO A 66 6.49 -12.21 -10.82
CA PRO A 66 7.87 -12.22 -11.34
C PRO A 66 7.97 -12.10 -12.88
N ASN A 67 6.88 -11.71 -13.53
CA ASN A 67 6.82 -11.43 -14.97
C ASN A 67 7.27 -9.97 -15.25
N SER A 68 6.98 -9.46 -16.45
CA SER A 68 7.31 -8.07 -16.82
C SER A 68 6.72 -7.02 -15.87
N PHE A 69 5.61 -7.34 -15.18
CA PHE A 69 4.99 -6.46 -14.20
C PHE A 69 5.87 -6.28 -12.97
N GLY A 70 6.31 -7.37 -12.34
CA GLY A 70 7.13 -7.26 -11.13
C GLY A 70 8.49 -6.64 -11.37
N ARG A 71 9.13 -6.94 -12.52
CA ARG A 71 10.41 -6.30 -12.88
C ARG A 71 10.31 -4.79 -13.05
N GLU A 72 9.20 -4.29 -13.61
CA GLU A 72 8.98 -2.84 -13.73
C GLU A 72 8.78 -2.20 -12.36
N ILE A 73 8.04 -2.85 -11.47
CA ILE A 73 7.86 -2.38 -10.09
C ILE A 73 9.19 -2.38 -9.33
N ASP A 74 10.00 -3.44 -9.44
CA ASP A 74 11.32 -3.51 -8.78
C ASP A 74 12.23 -2.37 -9.21
N LYS A 75 12.26 -2.05 -10.51
CA LYS A 75 13.03 -0.93 -11.03
C LYS A 75 12.55 0.40 -10.44
N LEU A 76 11.24 0.60 -10.38
CA LEU A 76 10.65 1.82 -9.81
C LEU A 76 10.90 1.96 -8.31
N ILE A 77 10.93 0.86 -7.56
CA ILE A 77 11.31 0.86 -6.14
C ILE A 77 12.77 1.32 -6.00
N GLN A 78 13.68 0.82 -6.85
CA GLN A 78 15.08 1.23 -6.84
C GLN A 78 15.24 2.71 -7.19
N ASP A 79 14.58 3.18 -8.25
CA ASP A 79 14.61 4.58 -8.69
C ASP A 79 14.02 5.50 -7.59
N PHE A 80 12.90 5.11 -6.98
CA PHE A 80 12.26 5.88 -5.90
C PHE A 80 13.16 6.00 -4.67
N SER A 81 13.83 4.92 -4.27
CA SER A 81 14.76 4.94 -3.12
C SER A 81 15.94 5.90 -3.31
N ALA A 82 16.33 6.18 -4.56
CA ALA A 82 17.38 7.13 -4.90
C ALA A 82 16.89 8.60 -4.94
N GLU A 83 15.58 8.82 -5.09
CA GLU A 83 14.97 10.16 -5.23
C GLU A 83 14.51 10.80 -3.91
N ILE A 84 14.48 10.05 -2.79
CA ILE A 84 14.12 10.59 -1.48
C ILE A 84 15.25 11.49 -0.97
N ASN A 85 15.21 12.74 -1.40
CA ASN A 85 15.96 13.82 -0.77
C ASN A 85 15.20 14.29 0.48
N PRO A 86 15.87 14.38 1.65
CA PRO A 86 15.24 14.96 2.83
C PRO A 86 15.05 16.46 2.60
N ARG A 87 13.81 16.89 2.33
CA ARG A 87 13.43 18.30 2.41
C ARG A 87 12.93 18.60 3.82
N PRO A 88 13.53 19.53 4.57
CA PRO A 88 12.98 19.96 5.85
C PRO A 88 11.93 21.07 5.64
N SER A 89 11.06 21.22 6.63
CA SER A 89 10.22 22.39 6.94
C SER A 89 8.91 22.57 6.16
N THR A 90 7.90 21.78 6.52
CA THR A 90 6.49 22.20 6.67
C THR A 90 5.78 21.10 7.46
N ASP A 91 4.68 21.46 8.13
CA ASP A 91 3.86 20.60 8.98
C ASP A 91 3.96 19.09 8.67
N GLU A 92 4.35 18.30 9.67
CA GLU A 92 4.65 16.87 9.57
C GLU A 92 3.49 16.05 8.98
N ALA A 93 2.24 16.43 9.30
CA ALA A 93 1.05 15.77 8.75
C ALA A 93 0.89 16.05 7.24
N THR A 94 1.14 17.28 6.83
CA THR A 94 1.13 17.69 5.42
C THR A 94 2.25 16.99 4.65
N TYR A 95 3.45 16.87 5.24
CA TYR A 95 4.57 16.13 4.65
C TYR A 95 4.25 14.65 4.47
N GLN A 96 3.72 13.97 5.50
CA GLN A 96 3.36 12.56 5.43
C GLN A 96 2.29 12.30 4.37
N LYS A 97 1.29 13.18 4.25
CA LYS A 97 0.27 13.06 3.20
C LYS A 97 0.88 13.21 1.80
N TYR A 98 1.71 14.24 1.59
CA TYR A 98 2.39 14.46 0.31
C TYR A 98 3.27 13.27 -0.08
N ASP A 99 4.00 12.69 0.89
CA ASP A 99 4.85 11.53 0.66
C ASP A 99 4.02 10.27 0.34
N MET A 100 2.92 10.02 1.05
CA MET A 100 2.00 8.92 0.71
C MET A 100 1.38 9.05 -0.68
N GLU A 101 0.95 10.25 -1.09
CA GLU A 101 0.42 10.49 -2.43
C GLU A 101 1.48 10.23 -3.51
N LEU A 102 2.71 10.72 -3.29
CA LEU A 102 3.84 10.50 -4.18
C LEU A 102 4.22 9.01 -4.29
N GLN A 103 4.26 8.30 -3.16
CA GLN A 103 4.53 6.87 -3.11
C GLN A 103 3.45 6.07 -3.84
N PHE A 104 2.16 6.37 -3.61
CA PHE A 104 1.07 5.73 -4.32
C PHE A 104 1.19 5.94 -5.84
N GLU A 105 1.41 7.18 -6.27
CA GLU A 105 1.52 7.52 -7.68
C GLU A 105 2.68 6.78 -8.34
N LYS A 106 3.88 6.85 -7.74
CA LYS A 106 5.10 6.28 -8.32
C LYS A 106 5.18 4.76 -8.22
N LEU A 107 4.80 4.18 -7.08
CA LEU A 107 5.05 2.77 -6.78
C LEU A 107 3.85 1.86 -7.12
N ILE A 108 2.64 2.40 -7.21
CA ILE A 108 1.43 1.61 -7.50
C ILE A 108 0.80 2.04 -8.83
N PHE A 109 0.39 3.30 -8.95
CA PHE A 109 -0.44 3.75 -10.06
C PHE A 109 0.29 3.78 -11.40
N ASN A 110 1.48 4.38 -11.46
CA ASN A 110 2.29 4.46 -12.67
C ASN A 110 2.71 3.08 -13.22
N PRO A 111 3.20 2.13 -12.40
CA PRO A 111 3.50 0.78 -12.90
C PRO A 111 2.27 0.06 -13.44
N LEU A 112 1.11 0.17 -12.79
CA LEU A 112 -0.15 -0.41 -13.28
C LEU A 112 -0.57 0.17 -14.64
N LYS A 113 -0.29 1.45 -14.90
CA LYS A 113 -0.54 2.08 -16.22
C LYS A 113 0.42 1.64 -17.31
N ARG A 114 1.70 1.40 -16.97
CA ARG A 114 2.75 1.11 -17.96
C ARG A 114 2.73 -0.33 -18.45
N VAL A 115 2.23 -1.25 -17.64
CA VAL A 115 2.28 -2.67 -17.95
C VAL A 115 1.03 -3.09 -18.70
N ARG A 116 1.21 -3.62 -19.92
CA ARG A 116 0.09 -4.04 -20.77
C ARG A 116 -0.54 -5.38 -20.35
N ASN A 117 0.25 -6.22 -19.69
CA ASN A 117 -0.16 -7.56 -19.25
C ASN A 117 -0.22 -7.63 -17.73
N VAL A 118 -0.92 -6.68 -17.10
CA VAL A 118 -1.15 -6.76 -15.66
C VAL A 118 -2.01 -7.99 -15.39
N PRO A 119 -1.61 -8.86 -14.45
CA PRO A 119 -2.45 -9.93 -13.95
C PRO A 119 -3.69 -9.33 -13.28
N VAL A 120 -4.82 -9.25 -13.99
CA VAL A 120 -6.08 -8.74 -13.45
C VAL A 120 -6.95 -9.88 -12.87
N PRO A 121 -7.63 -9.65 -11.73
CA PRO A 121 -7.55 -8.44 -10.90
C PRO A 121 -6.29 -8.42 -10.01
N VAL A 122 -5.72 -7.23 -9.79
CA VAL A 122 -4.75 -6.99 -8.71
C VAL A 122 -5.55 -6.55 -7.50
N ILE A 123 -5.43 -7.29 -6.39
CA ILE A 123 -6.16 -7.00 -5.16
C ILE A 123 -5.15 -6.56 -4.10
N LEU A 124 -5.46 -5.44 -3.45
CA LEU A 124 -4.69 -4.90 -2.33
C LEU A 124 -5.53 -5.02 -1.07
N ILE A 125 -4.96 -5.62 -0.03
CA ILE A 125 -5.63 -5.73 1.27
C ILE A 125 -4.84 -4.90 2.27
N ILE A 126 -5.53 -4.03 3.00
CA ILE A 126 -4.96 -3.18 4.03
C ILE A 126 -5.69 -3.49 5.33
N ASP A 127 -4.96 -3.98 6.33
CA ASP A 127 -5.52 -4.34 7.63
C ASP A 127 -4.86 -3.54 8.76
N GLY A 128 -5.63 -3.25 9.81
CA GLY A 128 -5.19 -2.46 10.96
C GLY A 128 -4.99 -0.97 10.69
N LEU A 129 -5.64 -0.35 9.71
CA LEU A 129 -5.42 1.07 9.38
C LEU A 129 -5.60 2.03 10.59
N ASP A 130 -6.46 1.68 11.54
CA ASP A 130 -6.67 2.38 12.82
C ASP A 130 -5.52 2.21 13.84
N GLU A 131 -4.58 1.33 13.55
CA GLU A 131 -3.34 1.10 14.30
C GLU A 131 -2.15 1.89 13.76
N ALA A 132 -2.28 2.53 12.60
CA ALA A 132 -1.26 3.39 12.02
C ALA A 132 -1.08 4.68 12.86
N SER A 133 0.16 5.08 13.11
CA SER A 133 0.48 6.29 13.86
C SER A 133 1.31 7.24 13.01
N ALA A 134 0.89 8.50 12.90
CA ALA A 134 1.79 9.57 12.47
C ALA A 134 2.97 9.63 13.45
N ALA A 135 4.20 9.82 12.95
CA ALA A 135 5.36 9.99 13.81
C ALA A 135 5.18 11.21 14.73
N THR A 136 4.62 11.02 15.92
CA THR A 136 4.55 12.07 16.92
C THR A 136 5.90 12.15 17.63
N THR A 137 6.75 13.06 17.20
CA THR A 137 7.86 13.52 18.04
C THR A 137 7.21 14.24 19.23
N LYS A 138 7.22 13.61 20.41
CA LYS A 138 6.84 14.32 21.64
C LYS A 138 7.86 15.44 21.85
N PRO A 139 7.44 16.70 22.04
CA PRO A 139 8.36 17.73 22.47
C PRO A 139 8.82 17.37 23.89
N HIS A 140 10.14 17.29 24.07
CA HIS A 140 10.79 17.29 25.38
C HIS A 140 10.84 18.70 25.95
#